data_AF-A0A9W9SEP1-F1
#
_entry.id   AF-A0A9W9SEP1-F1
#
_cell.length_a   1.000
_cell.length_b   1.000
_cell.length_c   1.000
_cell.angle_alpha   90.00
_cell.angle_beta   90.00
_cell.angle_gamma   90.00
#
_symmetry.space_group_name_H-M   'P 1'
#
loop_
_entity.id
_entity.type
_entity.pdbx_description
1 polymer ?
#
loop_
_entity_poly.entity_id
_entity_poly.type
_entity_poly.pdbx_seq_one_letter_code
_entity_poly.pdbx_strand_id
1 'polypeptide(L)'
;MNYTAGSSLILGGHLVSPYFFNLNMCFIGKEHLELASFHPNPAIVDLIVNSLIDRRKRLQALAVVHLPREVIGHLNIGSDTLLNVHAYEVYTLLSTVSVDLRNLLECRTWSVFDSFGVNLELADRLYDAGFRDLNVKDKDHETCLTKLWQATPPCTLEKFLQKAYWLISKGANVHHKGPAGSTLHILGNSVGSVLSWNDQETEFHLEIQSLSDSSKALLRIILFDNIRDDCQCACSLKGCSPLTAFLGGLFSKWTCSDSKDLIRMLTELLTIVLDKYDAVSLECYKTHLSSGILQFITFRSLELTHTCLHEYRKIELEEIKEIHDEEKLLILDLMSLLKQFSEEIERHNLQLPSFITGSWQTHMESFLSSSGTQSTQEISQIRETGVIIDQPIFSR
;
A
#
# COMPACT_ATOMS: atom_id res chain seq x y z
N MET A 1 15.28 15.63 3.59
CA MET A 1 15.93 15.16 2.35
C MET A 1 14.93 15.26 1.23
N ASN A 2 15.05 16.31 0.41
CA ASN A 2 14.05 16.66 -0.61
C ASN A 2 14.26 15.80 -1.86
N TYR A 3 13.33 14.89 -2.12
CA TYR A 3 13.17 14.30 -3.45
C TYR A 3 12.34 15.27 -4.29
N THR A 4 13.01 16.04 -5.15
CA THR A 4 12.35 16.75 -6.24
C THR A 4 11.90 15.71 -7.27
N ALA A 5 10.59 15.50 -7.35
CA ALA A 5 9.96 14.72 -8.40
C ALA A 5 10.12 15.47 -9.74
N GLY A 6 10.94 14.90 -10.62
CA GLY A 6 11.06 15.35 -12.00
C GLY A 6 9.79 15.00 -12.76
N SER A 7 9.04 16.02 -13.18
CA SER A 7 7.96 15.92 -14.16
C SER A 7 8.48 15.24 -15.43
N SER A 8 8.08 13.99 -15.63
CA SER A 8 8.28 13.27 -16.88
C SER A 8 6.92 13.10 -17.54
N LEU A 9 6.67 13.95 -18.54
CA LEU A 9 5.64 13.73 -19.56
C LEU A 9 5.93 12.38 -20.24
N ILE A 10 5.11 11.37 -19.93
CA ILE A 10 5.11 10.10 -20.67
C ILE A 10 4.13 10.23 -21.81
N LEU A 11 4.66 10.52 -23.00
CA LEU A 11 4.06 10.16 -24.28
C LEU A 11 5.14 9.47 -25.13
N GLY A 12 5.05 8.13 -25.23
CA GLY A 12 5.49 7.39 -26.41
C GLY A 12 7.00 7.22 -26.67
N GLY A 13 7.84 6.97 -25.65
CA GLY A 13 9.26 6.69 -25.88
C GLY A 13 9.85 5.69 -24.87
N HIS A 14 9.72 4.39 -25.13
CA HIS A 14 10.48 3.38 -24.39
C HIS A 14 11.97 3.50 -24.78
N LEU A 15 12.77 4.13 -23.93
CA LEU A 15 14.22 3.97 -23.95
C LEU A 15 14.54 2.53 -23.53
N VAL A 16 14.64 1.64 -24.51
CA VAL A 16 15.31 0.35 -24.33
C VAL A 16 16.78 0.64 -24.04
N SER A 17 17.24 0.28 -22.84
CA SER A 17 18.65 0.41 -22.46
C SER A 17 19.55 -0.24 -23.52
N PRO A 18 20.59 0.45 -24.03
CA PRO A 18 21.42 -0.03 -25.16
C PRO A 18 22.35 -1.20 -24.81
N TYR A 19 22.23 -1.81 -23.63
CA TYR A 19 23.09 -2.90 -23.17
C TYR A 19 22.58 -4.32 -23.50
N PHE A 20 21.47 -4.49 -24.25
CA PHE A 20 20.81 -5.80 -24.38
C PHE A 20 21.14 -6.62 -25.65
N PHE A 21 21.86 -6.09 -26.64
CA PHE A 21 22.22 -6.86 -27.84
C PHE A 21 23.66 -7.35 -27.78
N ASN A 22 23.92 -8.32 -26.90
CA ASN A 22 25.10 -9.18 -27.04
C ASN A 22 24.70 -10.36 -27.95
N LEU A 23 25.37 -10.46 -29.10
CA LEU A 23 24.92 -11.08 -30.35
C LEU A 23 24.67 -12.60 -30.38
N ASN A 24 24.48 -13.31 -29.25
CA ASN A 24 24.20 -14.75 -29.28
C ASN A 24 23.32 -15.30 -28.14
N MET A 25 22.74 -14.49 -27.26
CA MET A 25 21.82 -15.00 -26.23
C MET A 25 20.56 -14.16 -26.11
N CYS A 26 19.43 -14.70 -26.57
CA CYS A 26 18.12 -14.15 -26.29
C CYS A 26 17.77 -14.48 -24.82
N PHE A 27 17.79 -13.47 -23.95
CA PHE A 27 17.46 -13.62 -22.52
C PHE A 27 16.07 -13.03 -22.25
N ILE A 28 15.10 -13.89 -21.91
CA ILE A 28 13.76 -13.46 -21.50
C ILE A 28 13.74 -13.24 -19.98
N GLY A 29 13.80 -11.99 -19.56
CA GLY A 29 13.87 -11.60 -18.15
C GLY A 29 12.58 -11.00 -17.60
N LYS A 30 12.70 -10.41 -16.40
CA LYS A 30 11.68 -9.58 -15.74
C LYS A 30 11.10 -8.53 -16.69
N GLU A 31 11.97 -7.78 -17.37
CA GLU A 31 11.61 -6.69 -18.27
C GLU A 31 10.82 -7.18 -19.49
N HIS A 32 11.09 -8.39 -19.98
CA HIS A 32 10.39 -8.97 -21.12
C HIS A 32 8.99 -9.42 -20.71
N LEU A 33 8.83 -9.98 -19.51
CA LEU A 33 7.53 -10.34 -18.96
C LEU A 33 6.68 -9.09 -18.67
N GLU A 34 7.30 -8.03 -18.15
CA GLU A 34 6.67 -6.72 -18.00
C GLU A 34 6.19 -6.18 -19.35
N LEU A 35 7.04 -6.21 -20.37
CA LEU A 35 6.64 -5.80 -21.73
C LEU A 35 5.47 -6.65 -22.24
N ALA A 36 5.52 -7.97 -22.05
CA ALA A 36 4.44 -8.88 -22.46
C ALA A 36 3.10 -8.54 -21.78
N SER A 37 3.13 -8.05 -20.53
CA SER A 37 1.90 -7.71 -19.82
C SER A 37 1.09 -6.57 -20.45
N PHE A 38 1.73 -5.70 -21.24
CA PHE A 38 1.09 -4.60 -21.96
C PHE A 38 1.06 -4.80 -23.48
N HIS A 39 1.60 -5.90 -23.99
CA HIS A 39 1.80 -6.07 -25.41
C HIS A 39 0.48 -6.40 -26.13
N PRO A 40 0.08 -5.65 -27.17
CA PRO A 40 -1.22 -5.84 -27.82
C PRO A 40 -1.29 -7.09 -28.72
N ASN A 41 -0.14 -7.60 -29.17
CA ASN A 41 -0.07 -8.80 -30.00
C ASN A 41 0.02 -10.08 -29.13
N PRO A 42 -1.01 -10.96 -29.11
CA PRO A 42 -1.01 -12.17 -28.30
C PRO A 42 0.08 -13.17 -28.68
N ALA A 43 0.51 -13.21 -29.95
CA ALA A 43 1.58 -14.12 -30.36
C ALA A 43 2.94 -13.76 -29.73
N ILE A 44 3.19 -12.46 -29.51
CA ILE A 44 4.41 -12.00 -28.81
C ILE A 44 4.33 -12.33 -27.32
N VAL A 45 3.15 -12.13 -26.70
CA VAL A 45 2.90 -12.54 -25.31
C VAL A 45 3.14 -14.03 -25.16
N ASP A 46 2.57 -14.85 -26.04
CA ASP A 46 2.71 -16.31 -26.04
C ASP A 46 4.16 -16.74 -26.17
N LEU A 47 4.90 -16.15 -27.11
CA LEU A 47 6.30 -16.45 -27.30
C LEU A 47 7.12 -16.18 -26.03
N ILE A 48 6.93 -15.01 -25.41
CA ILE A 48 7.66 -14.61 -24.20
C ILE A 48 7.33 -15.55 -23.03
N VAL A 49 6.04 -15.78 -22.78
CA VAL A 49 5.55 -16.57 -21.65
C VAL A 49 5.97 -18.03 -21.78
N ASN A 50 5.74 -18.64 -22.94
CA ASN A 50 6.08 -20.04 -23.15
C ASN A 50 7.59 -20.26 -23.08
N SER A 51 8.39 -19.32 -23.61
CA SER A 51 9.85 -19.41 -23.53
C SER A 51 10.35 -19.26 -22.09
N LEU A 52 9.75 -18.39 -21.28
CA LEU A 52 10.07 -18.28 -19.86
C LEU A 52 9.74 -19.59 -19.11
N ILE A 53 8.55 -20.15 -19.36
CA ILE A 53 8.10 -21.41 -18.76
C ILE A 53 9.06 -22.56 -19.13
N ASP A 54 9.36 -22.72 -20.43
CA ASP A 54 10.30 -23.75 -20.90
C ASP A 54 11.67 -23.61 -20.25
N ARG A 55 12.20 -22.37 -20.20
CA ARG A 55 13.49 -22.10 -19.56
C ARG A 55 13.50 -22.52 -18.09
N ARG A 56 12.46 -22.16 -17.33
CA ARG A 56 12.35 -22.53 -15.92
C ARG A 56 12.23 -24.05 -15.73
N LYS A 57 11.47 -24.74 -16.58
CA LYS A 57 11.35 -26.21 -16.54
C LYS A 57 12.69 -26.89 -16.81
N ARG A 58 13.45 -26.42 -17.79
CA ARG A 58 14.78 -26.94 -18.11
C ARG A 58 15.78 -26.70 -16.99
N LEU A 59 15.80 -25.48 -16.43
CA LEU A 59 16.66 -25.15 -15.29
C LEU A 59 16.35 -26.04 -14.08
N GLN A 60 15.06 -26.26 -13.80
CA GLN A 60 14.61 -27.13 -12.73
C GLN A 60 14.97 -28.60 -12.96
N ALA A 61 14.83 -29.11 -14.18
CA ALA A 61 15.23 -30.46 -14.52
C ALA A 61 16.73 -30.69 -14.28
N LEU A 62 17.58 -29.72 -14.66
CA LEU A 62 19.01 -29.77 -14.37
C LEU A 62 19.28 -29.74 -12.85
N ALA A 63 18.56 -28.91 -12.10
CA ALA A 63 18.67 -28.83 -10.65
C ALA A 63 18.41 -30.19 -9.99
N VAL A 64 17.33 -30.87 -10.38
CA VAL A 64 16.95 -32.19 -9.85
C VAL A 64 18.02 -33.26 -10.15
N VAL A 65 18.69 -33.18 -11.30
CA VAL A 65 19.72 -34.16 -11.69
C VAL A 65 21.06 -33.91 -11.00
N HIS A 66 21.45 -32.64 -10.83
CA HIS A 66 22.82 -32.28 -10.49
C HIS A 66 23.01 -31.72 -9.07
N LEU A 67 21.97 -31.24 -8.40
CA LEU A 67 22.09 -30.69 -7.05
C LEU A 67 21.87 -31.78 -5.97
N PRO A 68 22.52 -31.68 -4.80
CA PRO A 68 22.26 -32.56 -3.67
C PRO A 68 20.79 -32.49 -3.21
N ARG A 69 20.27 -33.60 -2.69
CA ARG A 69 18.86 -33.69 -2.24
C ARG A 69 18.54 -32.69 -1.13
N GLU A 70 19.52 -32.39 -0.28
CA GLU A 70 19.40 -31.43 0.81
C GLU A 70 19.16 -30.01 0.26
N VAL A 71 19.88 -29.66 -0.82
CA VAL A 71 19.73 -28.36 -1.52
C VAL A 71 18.38 -28.30 -2.23
N ILE A 72 17.98 -29.37 -2.93
CA ILE A 72 16.67 -29.48 -3.59
C ILE A 72 15.54 -29.28 -2.58
N GLY A 73 15.64 -29.93 -1.41
CA GLY A 73 14.67 -29.80 -0.33
C GLY A 73 14.63 -28.40 0.27
N HIS A 74 15.80 -27.76 0.48
CA HIS A 74 15.88 -26.39 1.00
C HIS A 74 15.26 -25.36 0.06
N LEU A 75 15.47 -25.51 -1.25
CA LEU A 75 14.95 -24.63 -2.29
C LEU A 75 13.51 -24.97 -2.71
N ASN A 76 12.88 -25.96 -2.04
CA ASN A 76 11.53 -26.44 -2.32
C ASN A 76 11.29 -26.78 -3.81
N ILE A 77 12.26 -27.43 -4.45
CA ILE A 77 12.17 -27.81 -5.86
C ILE A 77 11.29 -29.06 -5.97
N GLY A 78 10.00 -28.86 -6.21
CA GLY A 78 8.98 -29.92 -6.37
C GLY A 78 8.73 -30.32 -7.83
N SER A 79 7.91 -31.33 -8.07
CA SER A 79 7.41 -31.65 -9.42
C SER A 79 6.14 -30.87 -9.80
N ASP A 80 5.49 -30.28 -8.79
CA ASP A 80 4.22 -29.56 -8.84
C ASP A 80 4.38 -28.03 -8.84
N THR A 81 5.59 -27.55 -8.54
CA THR A 81 5.96 -26.13 -8.55
C THR A 81 7.03 -25.85 -9.61
N LEU A 82 7.00 -24.64 -10.18
CA LEU A 82 8.00 -24.15 -11.11
C LEU A 82 8.86 -23.09 -10.43
N LEU A 83 10.18 -23.13 -10.64
CA LEU A 83 11.13 -22.21 -10.01
C LEU A 83 10.73 -20.72 -10.21
N ASN A 84 10.32 -20.07 -9.12
CA ASN A 84 10.01 -18.65 -9.09
C ASN A 84 11.24 -17.83 -8.62
N VAL A 85 11.23 -17.34 -7.38
CA VAL A 85 12.28 -16.46 -6.84
C VAL A 85 13.63 -17.16 -6.71
N HIS A 86 13.65 -18.48 -6.45
CA HIS A 86 14.87 -19.27 -6.27
C HIS A 86 15.58 -19.62 -7.59
N ALA A 87 15.03 -19.25 -8.74
CA ALA A 87 15.62 -19.65 -10.02
C ALA A 87 17.06 -19.11 -10.22
N TYR A 88 17.35 -17.89 -9.76
CA TYR A 88 18.71 -17.34 -9.82
C TYR A 88 19.70 -18.08 -8.91
N GLU A 89 19.25 -18.46 -7.72
CA GLU A 89 20.04 -19.24 -6.78
C GLU A 89 20.35 -20.63 -7.34
N VAL A 90 19.34 -21.31 -7.91
CA VAL A 90 19.50 -22.58 -8.62
C VAL A 90 20.49 -22.46 -9.78
N TYR A 91 20.37 -21.41 -10.60
CA TYR A 91 21.30 -21.15 -11.69
C TYR A 91 22.75 -20.99 -11.18
N THR A 92 22.92 -20.21 -10.11
CA THR A 92 24.24 -19.96 -9.50
C THR A 92 24.85 -21.27 -8.98
N LEU A 93 24.06 -22.09 -8.27
CA LEU A 93 24.51 -23.39 -7.78
C LEU A 93 24.89 -24.34 -8.92
N LEU A 94 24.07 -24.43 -9.97
CA LEU A 94 24.37 -25.25 -11.14
C LEU A 94 25.64 -24.80 -11.89
N SER A 95 25.93 -23.49 -11.88
CA SER A 95 27.15 -22.98 -12.50
C SER A 95 28.43 -23.46 -11.81
N THR A 96 28.35 -23.82 -10.52
CA THR A 96 29.50 -24.36 -9.77
C THR A 96 29.82 -25.81 -10.09
N VAL A 97 28.86 -26.58 -10.61
CA VAL A 97 29.00 -28.02 -10.92
C VAL A 97 29.29 -28.29 -12.40
N SER A 98 29.74 -27.27 -13.15
CA SER A 98 30.16 -27.37 -14.56
C SER A 98 29.12 -27.94 -15.52
N VAL A 99 27.83 -27.69 -15.27
CA VAL A 99 26.71 -28.08 -16.15
C VAL A 99 26.58 -27.08 -17.30
N ASP A 100 26.15 -27.54 -18.48
CA ASP A 100 25.84 -26.66 -19.62
C ASP A 100 24.56 -25.85 -19.36
N LEU A 101 24.72 -24.56 -19.11
CA LEU A 101 23.63 -23.62 -18.84
C LEU A 101 23.32 -22.68 -20.02
N ARG A 102 23.75 -23.03 -21.24
CA ARG A 102 23.44 -22.23 -22.44
C ARG A 102 21.93 -22.00 -22.58
N ASN A 103 21.54 -20.74 -22.78
CA ASN A 103 20.16 -20.26 -22.87
C ASN A 103 19.33 -20.37 -21.58
N LEU A 104 19.95 -20.67 -20.44
CA LEU A 104 19.29 -20.74 -19.13
C LEU A 104 19.74 -19.63 -18.17
N LEU A 105 20.36 -18.57 -18.70
CA LEU A 105 20.87 -17.46 -17.90
C LEU A 105 19.78 -16.89 -16.98
N GLU A 106 20.12 -16.70 -15.71
CA GLU A 106 19.36 -15.94 -14.73
C GLU A 106 20.28 -14.86 -14.15
N CYS A 107 19.88 -13.59 -14.21
CA CYS A 107 20.76 -12.48 -13.85
C CYS A 107 20.57 -11.98 -12.41
N ARG A 108 19.40 -12.25 -11.80
CA ARG A 108 19.04 -11.78 -10.45
C ARG A 108 17.83 -12.54 -9.91
N THR A 109 17.61 -12.44 -8.60
CA THR A 109 16.38 -12.88 -7.92
C THR A 109 15.21 -11.95 -8.26
N TRP A 110 14.06 -12.52 -8.64
CA TRP A 110 12.80 -11.80 -8.86
C TRP A 110 11.62 -12.77 -8.88
N SER A 111 10.41 -12.29 -8.57
CA SER A 111 9.18 -13.08 -8.72
C SER A 111 8.51 -12.78 -10.06
N VAL A 112 8.02 -13.80 -10.76
CA VAL A 112 7.21 -13.60 -11.97
C VAL A 112 5.93 -12.81 -11.68
N PHE A 113 5.45 -12.88 -10.44
CA PHE A 113 4.25 -12.17 -9.98
C PHE A 113 4.49 -10.67 -9.74
N ASP A 114 5.75 -10.22 -9.72
CA ASP A 114 6.08 -8.79 -9.67
C ASP A 114 5.98 -8.14 -11.06
N SER A 115 5.73 -8.90 -12.13
CA SER A 115 5.98 -8.47 -13.51
C SER A 115 4.85 -8.69 -14.50
N PHE A 116 3.69 -9.22 -14.10
CA PHE A 116 2.54 -9.38 -15.01
C PHE A 116 1.68 -8.11 -15.14
N GLY A 117 2.14 -6.96 -14.63
CA GLY A 117 1.42 -5.69 -14.73
C GLY A 117 0.03 -5.79 -14.11
N VAL A 118 -1.01 -5.50 -14.91
CA VAL A 118 -2.44 -5.67 -14.56
C VAL A 118 -3.14 -6.72 -15.45
N ASN A 119 -2.36 -7.57 -16.13
CA ASN A 119 -2.87 -8.59 -17.02
C ASN A 119 -3.14 -9.90 -16.25
N LEU A 120 -4.38 -10.09 -15.81
CA LEU A 120 -4.76 -11.26 -15.00
C LEU A 120 -4.76 -12.56 -15.81
N GLU A 121 -5.03 -12.52 -17.11
CA GLU A 121 -4.94 -13.70 -17.98
C GLU A 121 -3.49 -14.21 -18.05
N LEU A 122 -2.52 -13.29 -18.14
CA LEU A 122 -1.11 -13.62 -18.05
C LEU A 122 -0.76 -14.21 -16.68
N ALA A 123 -1.30 -13.65 -15.59
CA ALA A 123 -1.11 -14.17 -14.24
C ALA A 123 -1.63 -15.60 -14.10
N ASP A 124 -2.83 -15.89 -14.61
CA ASP A 124 -3.42 -17.24 -14.62
C ASP A 124 -2.56 -18.21 -15.42
N ARG A 125 -2.06 -17.83 -16.59
CA ARG A 125 -1.17 -18.69 -17.39
C ARG A 125 0.12 -19.04 -16.66
N LEU A 126 0.76 -18.05 -16.01
CA LEU A 126 1.95 -18.27 -15.20
C LEU A 126 1.62 -19.20 -14.03
N TYR A 127 0.51 -18.94 -13.35
CA TYR A 127 0.03 -19.82 -12.29
C TYR A 127 -0.17 -21.23 -12.87
N ASP A 128 -1.02 -21.46 -13.84
CA ASP A 128 -1.31 -22.79 -14.39
C ASP A 128 -0.06 -23.55 -14.89
N ALA A 129 0.99 -22.83 -15.31
CA ALA A 129 2.28 -23.42 -15.68
C ALA A 129 3.13 -23.97 -14.51
N GLY A 130 2.77 -23.65 -13.27
CA GLY A 130 3.38 -24.17 -12.04
C GLY A 130 3.99 -23.12 -11.12
N PHE A 131 3.98 -21.83 -11.47
CA PHE A 131 4.44 -20.79 -10.52
C PHE A 131 3.42 -20.66 -9.38
N ARG A 132 3.77 -21.12 -8.17
CA ARG A 132 2.86 -21.19 -7.00
C ARG A 132 3.31 -20.34 -5.82
N ASP A 133 4.56 -19.90 -5.84
CA ASP A 133 5.26 -19.28 -4.72
C ASP A 133 4.89 -17.79 -4.54
N LEU A 134 3.69 -17.52 -4.02
CA LEU A 134 3.20 -16.16 -3.78
C LEU A 134 3.71 -15.54 -2.46
N ASN A 135 3.98 -16.40 -1.47
CA ASN A 135 4.37 -15.99 -0.12
C ASN A 135 5.87 -16.05 0.13
N VAL A 136 6.67 -16.40 -0.90
CA VAL A 136 8.12 -16.43 -0.74
C VAL A 136 8.62 -15.00 -0.66
N LYS A 137 9.51 -14.79 0.31
CA LYS A 137 10.14 -13.50 0.57
C LYS A 137 11.36 -13.33 -0.30
N ASP A 138 11.57 -12.12 -0.79
CA ASP A 138 12.86 -11.74 -1.34
C ASP A 138 13.86 -11.33 -0.24
N LYS A 139 15.01 -10.81 -0.67
CA LYS A 139 16.10 -10.34 0.19
C LYS A 139 15.70 -9.17 1.09
N ASP A 140 14.65 -8.43 0.74
CA ASP A 140 14.14 -7.28 1.48
C ASP A 140 12.98 -7.73 2.42
N HIS A 141 12.80 -9.05 2.56
CA HIS A 141 11.74 -9.71 3.32
C HIS A 141 10.33 -9.43 2.80
N GLU A 142 10.20 -9.04 1.54
CA GLU A 142 8.94 -8.69 0.91
C GLU A 142 8.36 -9.84 0.08
N THR A 143 7.04 -9.97 0.11
CA THR A 143 6.28 -10.89 -0.76
C THR A 143 5.75 -10.15 -1.98
N CYS A 144 5.17 -10.88 -2.94
CA CYS A 144 4.55 -10.26 -4.12
C CYS A 144 3.42 -9.29 -3.72
N LEU A 145 2.68 -9.61 -2.66
CA LEU A 145 1.55 -8.81 -2.20
C LEU A 145 2.00 -7.54 -1.44
N THR A 146 3.13 -7.58 -0.72
CA THR A 146 3.67 -6.38 -0.06
C THR A 146 4.30 -5.41 -1.08
N LYS A 147 4.87 -5.94 -2.16
CA LYS A 147 5.42 -5.12 -3.27
C LYS A 147 4.37 -4.61 -4.25
N LEU A 148 3.08 -4.91 -4.02
CA LEU A 148 2.03 -4.71 -5.01
C LEU A 148 2.01 -3.29 -5.57
N TRP A 149 2.14 -2.27 -4.72
CA TRP A 149 2.19 -0.87 -5.14
C TRP A 149 3.35 -0.58 -6.11
N GLN A 150 4.57 -0.99 -5.77
CA GLN A 150 5.76 -0.75 -6.58
C GLN A 150 5.77 -1.57 -7.88
N ALA A 151 5.20 -2.78 -7.82
CA ALA A 151 5.14 -3.74 -8.93
C ALA A 151 3.92 -3.55 -9.83
N THR A 152 3.07 -2.55 -9.57
CA THR A 152 1.88 -2.28 -10.37
C THR A 152 2.06 -0.97 -11.13
N PRO A 153 1.92 -0.98 -12.47
CA PRO A 153 1.90 0.25 -13.24
C PRO A 153 0.75 1.16 -12.79
N PRO A 154 0.78 2.46 -13.13
CA PRO A 154 -0.39 3.32 -12.98
C PRO A 154 -1.63 2.69 -13.62
N CYS A 155 -2.70 2.54 -12.84
CA CYS A 155 -3.94 1.92 -13.27
C CYS A 155 -5.12 2.42 -12.42
N THR A 156 -6.33 2.04 -12.83
CA THR A 156 -7.56 2.29 -12.09
C THR A 156 -7.58 1.51 -10.77
N LEU A 157 -8.28 2.03 -9.77
CA LEU A 157 -8.57 1.38 -8.49
C LEU A 157 -9.12 -0.03 -8.70
N GLU A 158 -10.06 -0.22 -9.63
CA GLU A 158 -10.62 -1.54 -9.91
C GLU A 158 -9.54 -2.52 -10.37
N LYS A 159 -8.64 -2.12 -11.29
CA LYS A 159 -7.57 -3.01 -11.76
C LYS A 159 -6.56 -3.32 -10.64
N PHE A 160 -6.26 -2.34 -9.81
CA PHE A 160 -5.39 -2.54 -8.64
C PHE A 160 -6.00 -3.55 -7.66
N LEU A 161 -7.28 -3.37 -7.30
CA LEU A 161 -8.01 -4.26 -6.40
C LEU A 161 -8.19 -5.67 -6.99
N GLN A 162 -8.47 -5.78 -8.29
CA GLN A 162 -8.57 -7.06 -8.98
C GLN A 162 -7.23 -7.83 -8.93
N LYS A 163 -6.10 -7.14 -9.13
CA LYS A 163 -4.76 -7.76 -8.99
C LYS A 163 -4.50 -8.22 -7.56
N ALA A 164 -4.78 -7.39 -6.57
CA ALA A 164 -4.65 -7.76 -5.16
C ALA A 164 -5.52 -8.98 -4.83
N TYR A 165 -6.79 -8.94 -5.22
CA TYR A 165 -7.75 -10.02 -5.02
C TYR A 165 -7.30 -11.32 -5.70
N TRP A 166 -6.78 -11.24 -6.93
CA TRP A 166 -6.24 -12.40 -7.65
C TRP A 166 -5.13 -13.08 -6.83
N LEU A 167 -4.13 -12.32 -6.36
CA LEU A 167 -3.04 -12.86 -5.53
C LEU A 167 -3.59 -13.54 -4.26
N ILE A 168 -4.53 -12.89 -3.58
CA ILE A 168 -5.15 -13.41 -2.35
C ILE A 168 -5.92 -14.71 -2.65
N SER A 169 -6.71 -14.73 -3.73
CA SER A 169 -7.50 -15.90 -4.15
C SER A 169 -6.64 -17.11 -4.51
N LYS A 170 -5.38 -16.88 -4.90
CA LYS A 170 -4.39 -17.93 -5.20
C LYS A 170 -3.53 -18.32 -3.99
N GLY A 171 -3.80 -17.76 -2.80
CA GLY A 171 -3.19 -18.14 -1.53
C GLY A 171 -2.17 -17.16 -0.95
N ALA A 172 -2.07 -15.93 -1.46
CA ALA A 172 -1.23 -14.91 -0.82
C ALA A 172 -1.75 -14.54 0.58
N ASN A 173 -0.84 -14.48 1.56
CA ASN A 173 -1.18 -14.26 2.96
C ASN A 173 -1.28 -12.77 3.29
N VAL A 174 -2.50 -12.28 3.51
CA VAL A 174 -2.79 -10.89 3.89
C VAL A 174 -2.40 -10.55 5.34
N HIS A 175 -2.28 -11.53 6.21
CA HIS A 175 -1.93 -11.33 7.63
C HIS A 175 -0.44 -11.53 7.91
N HIS A 176 0.36 -11.74 6.88
CA HIS A 176 1.80 -11.86 7.02
C HIS A 176 2.36 -10.58 7.68
N LYS A 177 3.14 -10.73 8.76
CA LYS A 177 3.76 -9.61 9.49
C LYS A 177 5.17 -9.34 8.97
N GLY A 178 5.42 -8.10 8.56
CA GLY A 178 6.73 -7.56 8.23
C GLY A 178 7.11 -6.39 9.14
N PRO A 179 8.26 -5.74 8.88
CA PRO A 179 8.74 -4.60 9.67
C PRO A 179 7.78 -3.40 9.65
N ALA A 180 7.07 -3.18 8.53
CA ALA A 180 6.13 -2.07 8.33
C ALA A 180 4.67 -2.42 8.71
N GLY A 181 4.47 -3.46 9.51
CA GLY A 181 3.15 -3.99 9.86
C GLY A 181 2.75 -5.22 9.04
N SER A 182 1.46 -5.53 9.00
CA SER A 182 0.98 -6.67 8.20
C SER A 182 0.87 -6.33 6.71
N THR A 183 0.84 -7.33 5.84
CA THR A 183 0.55 -7.15 4.41
C THR A 183 -0.75 -6.39 4.19
N LEU A 184 -1.73 -6.55 5.07
CA LEU A 184 -2.99 -5.81 5.00
C LEU A 184 -2.83 -4.31 5.30
N HIS A 185 -1.88 -3.90 6.16
CA HIS A 185 -1.55 -2.48 6.35
C HIS A 185 -0.94 -1.88 5.07
N ILE A 186 0.02 -2.60 4.47
CA ILE A 186 0.67 -2.17 3.23
C ILE A 186 -0.36 -2.07 2.10
N LEU A 187 -1.26 -3.06 1.99
CA LEU A 187 -2.34 -3.04 1.02
C LEU A 187 -3.32 -1.88 1.28
N GLY A 188 -3.70 -1.64 2.55
CA GLY A 188 -4.53 -0.51 2.93
C GLY A 188 -3.93 0.81 2.47
N ASN A 189 -2.67 1.07 2.85
CA ASN A 189 -1.94 2.28 2.43
C ASN A 189 -1.87 2.39 0.90
N SER A 190 -1.57 1.30 0.20
CA SER A 190 -1.48 1.30 -1.26
C SER A 190 -2.81 1.67 -1.91
N VAL A 191 -3.93 1.10 -1.44
CA VAL A 191 -5.27 1.44 -1.93
C VAL A 191 -5.59 2.91 -1.66
N GLY A 192 -5.30 3.41 -0.46
CA GLY A 192 -5.42 4.83 -0.14
C GLY A 192 -4.61 5.72 -1.09
N SER A 193 -3.38 5.32 -1.40
CA SER A 193 -2.52 6.06 -2.35
C SER A 193 -3.02 6.02 -3.79
N VAL A 194 -3.61 4.90 -4.26
CA VAL A 194 -4.27 4.86 -5.59
C VAL A 194 -5.39 5.91 -5.63
N LEU A 195 -6.21 5.98 -4.57
CA LEU A 195 -7.32 6.92 -4.46
C LEU A 195 -6.84 8.38 -4.49
N SER A 196 -5.80 8.70 -3.72
CA SER A 196 -5.26 10.07 -3.61
C SER A 196 -4.50 10.57 -4.83
N TRP A 197 -4.21 9.69 -5.78
CA TRP A 197 -3.57 10.04 -7.05
C TRP A 197 -4.57 10.34 -8.15
N ASN A 198 -5.85 10.05 -7.94
CA ASN A 198 -6.88 10.29 -8.94
C ASN A 198 -7.40 11.73 -8.82
N ASP A 199 -6.71 12.67 -9.45
CA ASP A 199 -7.02 14.11 -9.40
C ASP A 199 -8.33 14.47 -10.16
N GLN A 200 -9.01 13.51 -10.80
CA GLN A 200 -10.24 13.73 -11.57
C GLN A 200 -11.51 13.23 -10.86
N GLU A 201 -12.11 14.13 -10.10
CA GLU A 201 -13.31 13.90 -9.28
C GLU A 201 -14.51 13.25 -10.02
N THR A 202 -14.82 13.67 -11.25
CA THR A 202 -15.96 13.13 -12.01
C THR A 202 -15.73 11.71 -12.52
N GLU A 203 -14.48 11.35 -12.83
CA GLU A 203 -14.12 9.99 -13.24
C GLU A 203 -14.14 9.05 -12.02
N PHE A 204 -13.77 9.57 -10.86
CA PHE A 204 -13.72 8.85 -9.61
C PHE A 204 -15.07 8.27 -9.16
N HIS A 205 -16.14 9.08 -9.15
CA HIS A 205 -17.46 8.60 -8.71
C HIS A 205 -17.96 7.44 -9.58
N LEU A 206 -17.78 7.53 -10.91
CA LEU A 206 -18.13 6.45 -11.83
C LEU A 206 -17.29 5.20 -11.57
N GLU A 207 -16.01 5.38 -11.27
CA GLU A 207 -15.09 4.30 -10.94
C GLU A 207 -15.52 3.53 -9.69
N ILE A 208 -15.81 4.20 -8.55
CA ILE A 208 -16.23 3.47 -7.35
C ILE A 208 -17.54 2.71 -7.59
N GLN A 209 -18.51 3.31 -8.29
CA GLN A 209 -19.78 2.67 -8.59
C GLN A 209 -19.59 1.40 -9.44
N SER A 210 -18.58 1.40 -10.30
CA SER A 210 -18.24 0.29 -11.19
C SER A 210 -17.44 -0.84 -10.51
N LEU A 211 -17.04 -0.69 -9.24
CA LEU A 211 -16.26 -1.72 -8.53
C LEU A 211 -16.98 -3.06 -8.52
N SER A 212 -16.22 -4.13 -8.83
CA SER A 212 -16.72 -5.50 -8.76
C SER A 212 -17.04 -5.91 -7.32
N ASP A 213 -17.85 -6.96 -7.15
CA ASP A 213 -18.17 -7.50 -5.82
C ASP A 213 -16.93 -8.02 -5.09
N SER A 214 -15.95 -8.57 -5.82
CA SER A 214 -14.64 -8.97 -5.27
C SER A 214 -13.82 -7.79 -4.78
N SER A 215 -13.77 -6.70 -5.54
CA SER A 215 -13.08 -5.46 -5.12
C SER A 215 -13.73 -4.86 -3.88
N LYS A 216 -15.07 -4.80 -3.85
CA LYS A 216 -15.83 -4.37 -2.67
C LYS A 216 -15.55 -5.27 -1.47
N ALA A 217 -15.51 -6.60 -1.65
CA ALA A 217 -15.17 -7.53 -0.58
C ALA A 217 -13.76 -7.30 -0.03
N LEU A 218 -12.77 -7.05 -0.89
CA LEU A 218 -11.40 -6.75 -0.46
C LEU A 218 -11.33 -5.42 0.31
N LEU A 219 -12.01 -4.39 -0.15
CA LEU A 219 -12.11 -3.11 0.58
C LEU A 219 -12.71 -3.31 1.98
N ARG A 220 -13.73 -4.16 2.12
CA ARG A 220 -14.29 -4.50 3.44
C ARG A 220 -13.24 -5.14 4.34
N ILE A 221 -12.44 -6.08 3.82
CA ILE A 221 -11.36 -6.68 4.60
C ILE A 221 -10.39 -5.59 5.07
N ILE A 222 -9.96 -4.69 4.19
CA ILE A 222 -9.05 -3.59 4.56
C ILE A 222 -9.68 -2.66 5.62
N LEU A 223 -10.95 -2.31 5.49
CA LEU A 223 -11.60 -1.32 6.34
C LEU A 223 -12.06 -1.89 7.70
N PHE A 224 -12.33 -3.20 7.79
CA PHE A 224 -12.93 -3.82 8.97
C PHE A 224 -12.02 -4.81 9.71
N ASP A 225 -10.89 -5.20 9.13
CA ASP A 225 -10.00 -6.14 9.81
C ASP A 225 -9.41 -5.50 11.08
N ASN A 226 -9.51 -6.26 12.18
CA ASN A 226 -9.12 -5.77 13.49
C ASN A 226 -7.65 -6.08 13.83
N ILE A 227 -6.83 -6.52 12.88
CA ILE A 227 -5.39 -6.63 13.08
C ILE A 227 -4.82 -5.26 13.46
N ARG A 228 -3.87 -5.29 14.40
CA ARG A 228 -3.15 -4.13 14.87
C ARG A 228 -1.66 -4.39 14.77
N ASP A 229 -0.92 -3.34 14.43
CA ASP A 229 0.52 -3.31 14.67
C ASP A 229 0.84 -2.92 16.12
N ASP A 230 2.13 -2.84 16.45
CA ASP A 230 2.60 -2.49 17.78
C ASP A 230 2.94 -0.98 17.90
N CYS A 231 2.43 -0.13 16.99
CA CYS A 231 2.72 1.30 17.03
C CYS A 231 2.04 1.97 18.24
N GLN A 232 2.61 3.10 18.67
CA GLN A 232 2.12 3.86 19.84
C GLN A 232 1.54 5.23 19.46
N CYS A 233 1.34 5.48 18.16
CA CYS A 233 0.86 6.76 17.67
C CYS A 233 -0.55 7.09 18.18
N ALA A 234 -0.79 8.35 18.55
CA ALA A 234 -2.11 8.81 18.99
C ALA A 234 -3.17 8.81 17.87
N CYS A 235 -2.78 8.57 16.61
CA CYS A 235 -3.71 8.46 15.49
C CYS A 235 -4.58 7.19 15.51
N SER A 236 -4.23 6.19 16.33
CA SER A 236 -5.03 4.97 16.51
C SER A 236 -4.87 4.40 17.91
N LEU A 237 -5.99 4.02 18.54
CA LEU A 237 -5.96 3.41 19.86
C LEU A 237 -5.48 1.94 19.78
N LYS A 238 -4.35 1.63 20.44
CA LYS A 238 -3.71 0.29 20.53
C LYS A 238 -3.12 -0.21 19.22
N GLY A 239 -2.34 0.63 18.55
CA GLY A 239 -1.71 0.30 17.27
C GLY A 239 -2.56 0.73 16.08
N CYS A 240 -1.92 0.92 14.95
CA CYS A 240 -2.58 1.22 13.69
C CYS A 240 -3.28 -0.03 13.19
N SER A 241 -4.36 0.20 12.46
CA SER A 241 -5.06 -0.84 11.72
C SER A 241 -4.83 -0.69 10.21
N PRO A 242 -5.26 -1.65 9.40
CA PRO A 242 -5.29 -1.47 7.96
C PRO A 242 -6.17 -0.30 7.51
N LEU A 243 -7.23 0.03 8.26
CA LEU A 243 -8.01 1.27 8.06
C LEU A 243 -7.14 2.50 8.29
N THR A 244 -6.37 2.56 9.37
CA THR A 244 -5.46 3.69 9.64
C THR A 244 -4.41 3.85 8.53
N ALA A 245 -3.84 2.74 8.06
CA ALA A 245 -2.90 2.74 6.95
C ALA A 245 -3.56 3.20 5.64
N PHE A 246 -4.80 2.74 5.36
CA PHE A 246 -5.60 3.22 4.23
C PHE A 246 -5.83 4.72 4.27
N LEU A 247 -6.20 5.27 5.43
CA LEU A 247 -6.35 6.71 5.60
C LEU A 247 -5.00 7.42 5.43
N GLY A 248 -3.90 6.84 5.92
CA GLY A 248 -2.53 7.31 5.68
C GLY A 248 -2.22 7.49 4.19
N GLY A 249 -2.54 6.48 3.37
CA GLY A 249 -2.36 6.55 1.93
C GLY A 249 -3.25 7.59 1.25
N LEU A 250 -4.54 7.62 1.64
CA LEU A 250 -5.55 8.53 1.10
C LEU A 250 -5.20 10.00 1.37
N PHE A 251 -4.69 10.26 2.56
CA PHE A 251 -4.36 11.60 3.03
C PHE A 251 -2.85 11.93 2.96
N SER A 252 -2.09 11.16 2.19
CA SER A 252 -0.63 11.34 2.07
C SER A 252 -0.21 12.69 1.49
N LYS A 253 -1.05 13.30 0.65
CA LYS A 253 -0.85 14.63 0.07
C LYS A 253 -1.63 15.74 0.78
N TRP A 254 -2.19 15.48 1.97
CA TRP A 254 -3.07 16.44 2.64
C TRP A 254 -2.41 17.82 2.74
N THR A 255 -2.92 18.77 1.96
CA THR A 255 -2.77 20.21 2.18
C THR A 255 -4.13 20.75 2.65
N CYS A 256 -4.14 21.82 3.46
CA CYS A 256 -5.37 22.30 4.11
C CYS A 256 -6.49 22.63 3.10
N SER A 257 -6.15 22.96 1.85
CA SER A 257 -7.10 23.25 0.76
C SER A 257 -7.82 22.04 0.18
N ASP A 258 -7.27 20.81 0.26
CA ASP A 258 -7.78 19.61 -0.45
C ASP A 258 -8.58 18.65 0.45
N SER A 259 -8.80 19.03 1.71
CA SER A 259 -9.40 18.14 2.72
C SER A 259 -10.86 17.75 2.42
N LYS A 260 -11.64 18.65 1.82
CA LYS A 260 -13.07 18.43 1.54
C LYS A 260 -13.30 17.34 0.49
N ASP A 261 -12.48 17.33 -0.56
CA ASP A 261 -12.63 16.38 -1.66
C ASP A 261 -12.27 14.97 -1.21
N LEU A 262 -11.18 14.81 -0.44
CA LEU A 262 -10.80 13.51 0.13
C LEU A 262 -11.83 13.00 1.15
N ILE A 263 -12.44 13.88 1.95
CA ILE A 263 -13.52 13.51 2.89
C ILE A 263 -14.77 13.03 2.13
N ARG A 264 -15.14 13.74 1.05
CA ARG A 264 -16.25 13.32 0.19
C ARG A 264 -15.95 12.00 -0.51
N MET A 265 -14.73 11.84 -1.02
CA MET A 265 -14.23 10.61 -1.62
C MET A 265 -14.38 9.41 -0.69
N LEU A 266 -13.92 9.56 0.56
CA LEU A 266 -14.07 8.57 1.62
C LEU A 266 -15.54 8.26 1.89
N THR A 267 -16.38 9.29 1.94
CA THR A 267 -17.81 9.16 2.20
C THR A 267 -18.54 8.36 1.13
N GLU A 268 -18.27 8.64 -0.15
CA GLU A 268 -18.83 7.91 -1.28
C GLU A 268 -18.38 6.44 -1.28
N LEU A 269 -17.09 6.21 -1.04
CA LEU A 269 -16.52 4.87 -0.93
C LEU A 269 -17.20 4.07 0.18
N LEU A 270 -17.36 4.65 1.38
CA LEU A 270 -18.01 3.99 2.51
C LEU A 270 -19.46 3.65 2.18
N THR A 271 -20.19 4.55 1.53
CA THR A 271 -21.59 4.32 1.13
C THR A 271 -21.69 3.09 0.21
N ILE A 272 -20.82 3.00 -0.80
CA ILE A 272 -20.83 1.89 -1.77
C ILE A 272 -20.35 0.57 -1.14
N VAL A 273 -19.36 0.63 -0.27
CA VAL A 273 -18.81 -0.56 0.41
C VAL A 273 -19.81 -1.13 1.43
N LEU A 274 -20.61 -0.28 2.07
CA LEU A 274 -21.55 -0.67 3.13
C LEU A 274 -22.94 -1.10 2.64
N ASP A 275 -23.33 -0.80 1.40
CA ASP A 275 -24.68 -0.98 0.82
C ASP A 275 -25.29 -2.40 0.96
N LYS A 276 -24.47 -3.45 1.17
CA LYS A 276 -24.92 -4.85 1.23
C LYS A 276 -24.90 -5.50 2.63
N TYR A 277 -24.61 -4.76 3.71
CA TYR A 277 -24.58 -5.34 5.05
C TYR A 277 -25.95 -5.41 5.72
N ASP A 278 -26.20 -6.50 6.45
CA ASP A 278 -27.35 -6.58 7.36
C ASP A 278 -27.22 -5.54 8.50
N ALA A 279 -28.35 -5.17 9.09
CA ALA A 279 -28.42 -4.09 10.07
C ALA A 279 -27.58 -4.34 11.34
N VAL A 280 -27.36 -5.60 11.73
CA VAL A 280 -26.64 -5.96 12.97
C VAL A 280 -25.14 -5.88 12.76
N SER A 281 -24.65 -6.47 11.67
CA SER A 281 -23.26 -6.37 11.24
C SER A 281 -22.86 -4.91 11.03
N LEU A 282 -23.75 -4.13 10.42
CA LEU A 282 -23.52 -2.72 10.14
C LEU A 282 -23.27 -1.87 11.40
N GLU A 283 -23.89 -2.19 12.54
CA GLU A 283 -23.75 -1.38 13.76
C GLU A 283 -22.36 -1.49 14.39
N CYS A 284 -21.82 -2.70 14.52
CA CYS A 284 -20.47 -2.91 15.05
C CYS A 284 -19.41 -2.26 14.14
N TYR A 285 -19.59 -2.38 12.83
CA TYR A 285 -18.73 -1.77 11.83
C TYR A 285 -18.81 -0.25 11.85
N LYS A 286 -20.00 0.32 12.04
CA LYS A 286 -20.19 1.77 12.18
C LYS A 286 -19.40 2.30 13.37
N THR A 287 -19.48 1.68 14.55
CA THR A 287 -18.70 2.14 15.71
C THR A 287 -17.19 2.10 15.43
N HIS A 288 -16.71 1.00 14.84
CA HIS A 288 -15.29 0.85 14.52
C HIS A 288 -14.81 1.88 13.50
N LEU A 289 -15.51 2.02 12.38
CA LEU A 289 -15.18 2.98 11.33
C LEU A 289 -15.27 4.41 11.82
N SER A 290 -16.36 4.77 12.50
CA SER A 290 -16.55 6.12 13.04
C SER A 290 -15.41 6.49 13.97
N SER A 291 -15.08 5.63 14.93
CA SER A 291 -14.00 5.88 15.87
C SER A 291 -12.64 6.00 15.17
N GLY A 292 -12.31 5.06 14.27
CA GLY A 292 -11.02 5.06 13.58
C GLY A 292 -10.85 6.24 12.61
N ILE A 293 -11.88 6.56 11.83
CA ILE A 293 -11.86 7.66 10.87
C ILE A 293 -11.80 9.00 11.61
N LEU A 294 -12.68 9.22 12.60
CA LEU A 294 -12.70 10.47 13.36
C LEU A 294 -11.38 10.69 14.10
N GLN A 295 -10.82 9.65 14.71
CA GLN A 295 -9.52 9.72 15.37
C GLN A 295 -8.45 10.15 14.39
N PHE A 296 -8.35 9.51 13.23
CA PHE A 296 -7.33 9.83 12.24
C PHE A 296 -7.48 11.24 11.66
N ILE A 297 -8.68 11.64 11.21
CA ILE A 297 -8.87 12.95 10.59
C ILE A 297 -8.70 14.09 11.60
N THR A 298 -9.18 13.90 12.84
CA THR A 298 -9.01 14.90 13.91
C THR A 298 -7.55 15.01 14.31
N PHE A 299 -6.84 13.89 14.43
CA PHE A 299 -5.39 13.86 14.66
C PHE A 299 -4.64 14.65 13.59
N ARG A 300 -4.96 14.42 12.30
CA ARG A 300 -4.34 15.15 11.19
C ARG A 300 -4.68 16.64 11.22
N SER A 301 -5.92 17.00 11.53
CA SER A 301 -6.34 18.40 11.63
C SER A 301 -5.73 19.17 12.82
N LEU A 302 -5.28 18.46 13.85
CA LEU A 302 -4.51 19.04 14.96
C LEU A 302 -3.00 19.10 14.66
N GLU A 303 -2.57 18.69 13.47
CA GLU A 303 -1.17 18.66 13.03
C GLU A 303 -0.24 17.84 13.94
N LEU A 304 -0.78 16.85 14.64
CA LEU A 304 0.00 15.92 15.47
C LEU A 304 0.97 15.09 14.62
N THR A 305 2.13 14.78 15.18
CA THR A 305 3.20 14.06 14.50
C THR A 305 2.93 12.55 14.48
N HIS A 306 2.88 11.95 13.29
CA HIS A 306 2.75 10.49 13.18
C HIS A 306 4.00 9.79 13.69
N THR A 307 3.83 8.89 14.67
CA THR A 307 4.88 7.96 15.15
C THR A 307 4.67 6.52 14.66
N CYS A 308 3.87 6.36 13.59
CA CYS A 308 3.49 5.06 13.05
C CYS A 308 4.63 4.37 12.28
N LEU A 309 4.68 3.03 12.34
CA LEU A 309 5.69 2.22 11.64
C LEU A 309 5.50 2.17 10.11
N HIS A 310 4.34 2.58 9.60
CA HIS A 310 4.00 2.47 8.18
C HIS A 310 4.50 3.64 7.31
N GLU A 311 5.04 4.73 7.88
CA GLU A 311 5.55 5.86 7.09
C GLU A 311 6.99 5.67 6.57
N TYR A 312 7.48 4.43 6.52
CA TYR A 312 8.87 4.08 6.14
C TYR A 312 9.96 4.71 7.01
N ARG A 313 9.58 5.38 8.10
CA ARG A 313 10.49 5.96 9.09
C ARG A 313 10.55 5.05 10.30
N LYS A 314 11.75 4.58 10.61
CA LYS A 314 12.01 3.95 11.90
C LYS A 314 12.31 5.07 12.90
N ILE A 315 11.33 5.38 13.73
CA ILE A 315 11.45 6.34 14.84
C ILE A 315 11.85 5.51 16.06
N GLU A 316 12.93 5.92 16.74
CA GLU A 316 13.38 5.22 17.94
C GLU A 316 12.44 5.50 19.12
N LEU A 317 12.36 4.57 20.08
CA LEU A 317 11.34 4.62 21.13
C LEU A 317 11.46 5.88 22.01
N GLU A 318 12.68 6.38 22.21
CA GLU A 318 12.98 7.61 22.93
C GLU A 318 12.40 8.83 22.22
N GLU A 319 12.53 8.91 20.90
CA GLU A 319 11.98 10.01 20.08
C GLU A 319 10.44 9.98 20.09
N ILE A 320 9.83 8.79 20.06
CA ILE A 320 8.37 8.65 20.22
C ILE A 320 7.91 9.22 21.57
N LYS A 321 8.65 8.95 22.65
CA LYS A 321 8.32 9.47 23.99
C LYS A 321 8.47 10.98 24.07
N GLU A 322 9.50 11.54 23.43
CA GLU A 322 9.73 12.99 23.35
C GLU A 322 8.57 13.67 22.61
N ILE A 323 8.23 13.19 21.41
CA ILE A 323 7.07 13.68 20.64
C ILE A 323 5.78 13.63 21.48
N HIS A 324 5.52 12.52 22.18
CA HIS A 324 4.32 12.39 23.01
C HIS A 324 4.30 13.33 24.23
N ASP A 325 5.46 13.68 24.79
CA ASP A 325 5.54 14.62 25.91
C ASP A 325 5.35 16.07 25.41
N GLU A 326 5.97 16.41 24.27
CA GLU A 326 5.82 17.72 23.61
C GLU A 326 4.37 17.97 23.16
N GLU A 327 3.74 16.98 22.53
CA GLU A 327 2.39 17.08 21.99
C GLU A 327 1.30 16.68 22.99
N LYS A 328 1.64 16.46 24.26
CA LYS A 328 0.74 15.91 25.28
C LYS A 328 -0.59 16.66 25.40
N LEU A 329 -0.55 17.99 25.36
CA LEU A 329 -1.76 18.82 25.45
C LEU A 329 -2.67 18.63 24.23
N LEU A 330 -2.10 18.60 23.02
CA LEU A 330 -2.84 18.34 21.78
C LEU A 330 -3.41 16.92 21.75
N ILE A 331 -2.70 15.94 22.31
CA ILE A 331 -3.21 14.57 22.47
C ILE A 331 -4.41 14.54 23.44
N LEU A 332 -4.39 15.33 24.52
CA LEU A 332 -5.54 15.46 25.41
C LEU A 332 -6.73 16.14 24.72
N ASP A 333 -6.48 17.17 23.90
CA ASP A 333 -7.50 17.83 23.10
C ASP A 333 -8.12 16.86 22.08
N LEU A 334 -7.30 16.05 21.40
CA LEU A 334 -7.77 14.98 20.52
C LEU A 334 -8.73 14.05 21.25
N MET A 335 -8.35 13.55 22.44
CA MET A 335 -9.20 12.65 23.22
C MET A 335 -10.52 13.32 23.65
N SER A 336 -10.49 14.60 24.02
CA SER A 336 -11.66 15.39 24.41
C SER A 336 -12.62 15.56 23.22
N LEU A 337 -12.10 15.97 22.06
CA LEU A 337 -12.86 16.14 20.83
C LEU A 337 -13.51 14.82 20.38
N LEU A 338 -12.77 13.70 20.40
CA LEU A 338 -13.32 12.40 20.01
C LEU A 338 -14.45 11.93 20.92
N LYS A 339 -14.35 12.22 22.22
CA LYS A 339 -15.44 11.95 23.16
C LYS A 339 -16.67 12.78 22.79
N GLN A 340 -16.51 14.09 22.58
CA GLN A 340 -17.59 14.98 22.17
C GLN A 340 -18.26 14.53 20.86
N PHE A 341 -17.46 14.17 19.84
CA PHE A 341 -17.98 13.72 18.55
C PHE A 341 -18.74 12.41 18.66
N SER A 342 -18.26 11.48 19.47
CA SER A 342 -18.96 10.21 19.72
C SER A 342 -20.32 10.45 20.38
N GLU A 343 -20.37 11.29 21.42
CA GLU A 343 -21.62 11.66 22.10
C GLU A 343 -22.61 12.39 21.17
N GLU A 344 -22.12 13.21 20.23
CA GLU A 344 -22.96 13.90 19.26
C GLU A 344 -23.55 12.96 18.21
N ILE A 345 -22.74 12.05 17.67
CA ILE A 345 -23.21 11.03 16.72
C ILE A 345 -24.30 10.16 17.36
N GLU A 346 -24.09 9.70 18.59
CA GLU A 346 -25.05 8.89 19.32
C GLU A 346 -26.34 9.66 19.63
N ARG A 347 -26.22 10.88 20.15
CA ARG A 347 -27.36 11.72 20.55
C ARG A 347 -28.28 12.08 19.38
N HIS A 348 -27.72 12.33 18.21
CA HIS A 348 -28.47 12.77 17.02
C HIS A 348 -28.69 11.66 15.99
N ASN A 349 -28.22 10.44 16.27
CA ASN A 349 -28.28 9.30 15.34
C ASN A 349 -27.73 9.64 13.94
N LEU A 350 -26.63 10.40 13.91
CA LEU A 350 -26.04 10.87 12.65
C LEU A 350 -25.27 9.76 11.96
N GLN A 351 -25.37 9.71 10.64
CA GLN A 351 -24.48 8.87 9.84
C GLN A 351 -23.12 9.53 9.72
N LEU A 352 -22.05 8.74 9.85
CA LEU A 352 -20.66 9.22 9.79
C LEU A 352 -20.37 10.13 8.56
N PRO A 353 -20.73 9.74 7.32
CA PRO A 353 -20.74 10.62 6.15
C PRO A 353 -21.22 12.07 6.38
N SER A 354 -22.44 12.20 6.89
CA SER A 354 -23.10 13.50 7.09
C SER A 354 -22.48 14.27 8.26
N PHE A 355 -21.98 13.54 9.27
CA PHE A 355 -21.30 14.15 10.41
C PHE A 355 -19.96 14.77 10.02
N ILE A 356 -19.11 14.02 9.29
CA ILE A 356 -17.79 14.49 8.88
C ILE A 356 -17.90 15.71 7.96
N THR A 357 -18.80 15.68 6.97
CA THR A 357 -19.00 16.77 6.00
C THR A 357 -19.71 18.00 6.56
N GLY A 358 -20.22 17.95 7.80
CA GLY A 358 -20.99 19.03 8.43
C GLY A 358 -20.49 19.40 9.82
N SER A 359 -21.01 18.74 10.85
CA SER A 359 -20.73 19.05 12.27
C SER A 359 -19.25 18.99 12.62
N TRP A 360 -18.55 17.94 12.21
CA TRP A 360 -17.12 17.78 12.51
C TRP A 360 -16.31 18.95 11.97
N GLN A 361 -16.48 19.30 10.69
CA GLN A 361 -15.74 20.39 10.05
C GLN A 361 -16.00 21.71 10.78
N THR A 362 -17.25 22.00 11.12
CA THR A 362 -17.64 23.22 11.87
C THR A 362 -16.97 23.28 13.24
N HIS A 363 -16.96 22.17 13.97
CA HIS A 363 -16.30 22.08 15.27
C HIS A 363 -14.79 22.25 15.16
N MET A 364 -14.14 21.63 14.17
CA MET A 364 -12.71 21.77 13.96
C MET A 364 -12.33 23.20 13.57
N GLU A 365 -13.06 23.84 12.67
CA GLU A 365 -12.82 25.25 12.30
C GLU A 365 -12.95 26.19 13.51
N SER A 366 -13.99 25.98 14.34
CA SER A 366 -14.17 26.76 15.58
C SER A 366 -13.06 26.52 16.59
N PHE A 367 -12.68 25.25 16.81
CA PHE A 367 -11.63 24.86 17.74
C PHE A 367 -10.30 25.50 17.34
N LEU A 368 -9.86 25.27 16.09
CA LEU A 368 -8.61 25.80 15.56
C LEU A 368 -8.56 27.33 15.57
N SER A 369 -9.69 27.99 15.30
CA SER A 369 -9.80 29.46 15.39
C SER A 369 -9.64 29.98 16.82
N SER A 370 -10.15 29.26 17.81
CA SER A 370 -10.03 29.64 19.23
C SER A 370 -8.63 29.38 19.79
N SER A 371 -8.02 28.24 19.45
CA SER A 371 -6.68 27.85 19.94
C SER A 371 -5.58 28.77 19.40
N GLY A 372 -5.73 29.28 18.16
CA GLY A 372 -4.81 30.25 17.59
C GLY A 372 -4.68 31.56 18.39
N THR A 373 -5.73 31.95 19.13
CA THR A 373 -5.70 33.15 19.99
C THR A 373 -4.95 32.96 21.31
N GLN A 374 -4.76 31.73 21.79
CA GLN A 374 -3.91 31.44 22.95
C GLN A 374 -2.42 31.57 22.60
N SER A 375 -2.02 31.21 21.37
CA SER A 375 -0.64 31.32 20.92
C SER A 375 -0.10 32.76 20.93
N THR A 376 -0.91 33.78 20.64
CA THR A 376 -0.46 35.18 20.69
C THR A 376 -0.19 35.67 22.11
N GLN A 377 -0.92 35.13 23.08
CA GLN A 377 -0.73 35.44 24.50
C GLN A 377 0.50 34.71 25.06
N GLU A 378 0.70 33.44 24.69
CA GLU A 378 1.91 32.68 25.00
C GLU A 378 3.16 33.25 24.33
N ILE A 379 3.09 33.63 23.05
CA ILE A 379 4.18 34.33 22.34
C ILE A 379 4.51 35.65 23.04
N SER A 380 3.51 36.35 23.58
CA SER A 380 3.72 37.56 24.37
C SER A 380 4.43 37.25 25.70
N GLN A 381 4.05 36.19 26.39
CA GLN A 381 4.71 35.74 27.64
C GLN A 381 6.14 35.22 27.41
N ILE A 382 6.40 34.53 26.29
CA ILE A 382 7.74 34.07 25.90
C ILE A 382 8.63 35.28 25.54
N ARG A 383 8.07 36.31 24.89
CA ARG A 383 8.77 37.57 24.66
C ARG A 383 9.05 38.34 25.96
N GLU A 384 8.13 38.32 26.92
CA GLU A 384 8.31 38.93 28.25
C GLU A 384 9.40 38.25 29.09
N THR A 385 9.68 36.96 28.84
CA THR A 385 10.79 36.22 29.48
C THR A 385 12.15 36.45 28.79
N GLY A 386 12.22 37.31 27.77
CA GLY A 386 13.47 37.73 27.12
C GLY A 386 13.95 36.79 26.01
N VAL A 387 13.14 35.83 25.59
CA VAL A 387 13.43 34.96 24.45
C VAL A 387 13.08 35.71 23.16
N ILE A 388 14.10 35.98 22.33
CA ILE A 388 13.91 36.58 21.00
C ILE A 388 13.55 35.45 20.04
N ILE A 389 12.27 35.39 19.66
CA ILE A 389 11.79 34.50 18.58
C ILE A 389 11.97 35.27 17.27
N ASP A 390 12.92 34.84 16.44
CA ASP A 390 13.02 35.34 15.06
C ASP A 390 11.71 35.04 14.33
N GLN A 391 11.09 36.06 13.73
CA GLN A 391 9.79 35.91 13.09
C GLN A 391 9.83 34.80 12.02
N PRO A 392 8.87 33.86 12.01
CA PRO A 392 8.70 32.99 10.86
C PRO A 392 8.26 33.86 9.67
N ILE A 393 9.00 33.76 8.58
CA ILE A 393 8.68 34.38 7.29
C ILE A 393 7.45 33.66 6.73
N PHE A 394 6.25 34.04 7.18
CA PHE A 394 5.02 33.73 6.47
C PHE A 394 4.85 34.73 5.32
N SER A 395 5.55 34.46 4.20
CA SER A 395 5.18 35.01 2.90
C SER A 395 4.28 34.00 2.20
N ARG A 396 3.03 34.43 1.97
CA ARG A 396 1.94 33.71 1.27
C ARG A 396 2.34 33.15 -0.08
#